data_AF-A0A2G3AH65-F1
#
_entry.id   AF-A0A2G3AH65-F1
#
_cell.length_a   1.000
_cell.length_b   1.000
_cell.length_c   1.000
_cell.angle_alpha   90.00
_cell.angle_beta   90.00
_cell.angle_gamma   90.00
#
_symmetry.space_group_name_H-M   'P 1'
#
loop_
_entity.id
_entity.type
_entity.pdbx_description
1 polymer ?
#
loop_
_entity_poly.entity_id
_entity_poly.type
_entity_poly.pdbx_seq_one_letter_code
_entity_poly.pdbx_strand_id
1 'polypeptide(L)'
;MEYSSKTKVEKVGDVNPVEDFEEMLSRRDDPKWINKAIHDMKNRIFDLVENSYEGDTFHKALECLVALRKGCILEQARSFMVNPALDLQNMKSEAKAENET
;
A
#
# COMPACT_ATOMS: atom_id res chain seq x y z
N MET A 1 -3.26 35.23 4.09
CA MET A 1 -2.85 33.92 3.54
C MET A 1 -3.58 32.86 4.35
N GLU A 2 -4.64 32.27 3.80
CA GLU A 2 -5.33 31.15 4.45
C GLU A 2 -4.42 29.92 4.38
N TYR A 3 -3.95 29.46 5.54
CA TYR A 3 -3.44 28.11 5.66
C TYR A 3 -4.64 27.18 5.49
N SER A 4 -4.89 26.74 4.26
CA SER A 4 -5.79 25.62 4.01
C SER A 4 -5.20 24.43 4.75
N SER A 5 -5.80 24.10 5.90
CA SER A 5 -5.58 22.84 6.59
C SER A 5 -5.80 21.75 5.55
N LYS A 6 -4.73 21.17 4.99
CA LYS A 6 -4.84 20.04 4.07
C LYS A 6 -5.58 18.95 4.84
N THR A 7 -6.84 18.72 4.48
CA THR A 7 -7.64 17.63 5.05
C THR A 7 -6.85 16.37 4.78
N LYS A 8 -6.36 15.71 5.84
CA LYS A 8 -5.52 14.53 5.70
C LYS A 8 -6.30 13.47 4.94
N VAL A 9 -5.70 12.86 3.93
CA VAL A 9 -6.34 11.74 3.22
C VAL A 9 -6.55 10.57 4.20
N GLU A 10 -7.78 10.05 4.21
CA GLU A 10 -8.19 8.95 5.09
C GLU A 10 -8.53 7.66 4.34
N LYS A 11 -8.70 7.71 3.02
CA LYS A 11 -9.03 6.56 2.17
C LYS A 11 -8.44 6.75 0.77
N VAL A 12 -8.17 5.64 0.08
CA VAL A 12 -7.87 5.66 -1.35
C VAL A 12 -9.16 5.95 -2.12
N GLY A 13 -9.18 7.07 -2.85
CA GLY A 13 -10.32 7.52 -3.64
C GLY A 13 -10.31 7.03 -5.08
N ASP A 14 -11.41 7.30 -5.78
CA ASP A 14 -11.60 6.81 -7.15
C ASP A 14 -10.90 7.66 -8.22
N VAL A 15 -10.67 8.93 -7.90
CA VAL A 15 -10.14 9.95 -8.81
C VAL A 15 -8.62 9.79 -8.92
N ASN A 16 -7.88 9.96 -7.82
CA ASN A 16 -6.41 9.89 -7.76
C ASN A 16 -5.91 8.83 -6.77
N PRO A 17 -6.18 7.53 -7.00
CA PRO A 17 -5.89 6.48 -6.02
C PRO A 17 -4.42 6.38 -5.62
N VAL A 18 -3.49 6.66 -6.55
CA VAL A 18 -2.04 6.61 -6.28
C VAL A 18 -1.62 7.71 -5.31
N GLU A 19 -2.07 8.94 -5.53
CA GLU A 19 -1.76 10.10 -4.67
C GLU A 19 -2.34 9.89 -3.27
N ASP A 20 -3.60 9.46 -3.20
CA ASP A 20 -4.27 9.18 -1.92
C ASP A 20 -3.52 8.10 -1.12
N PHE A 21 -3.06 7.05 -1.80
CA PHE A 21 -2.29 5.97 -1.19
C PHE A 21 -0.93 6.42 -0.68
N GLU A 22 -0.19 7.19 -1.48
CA GLU A 22 1.10 7.74 -1.08
C GLU A 22 0.96 8.70 0.11
N GLU A 23 -0.08 9.54 0.12
CA GLU A 23 -0.36 10.42 1.25
C GLU A 23 -0.67 9.60 2.51
N MET A 24 -1.52 8.56 2.43
CA MET A 24 -1.80 7.67 3.56
C MET A 24 -0.54 6.94 4.06
N LEU A 25 0.34 6.48 3.17
CA LEU A 25 1.61 5.84 3.54
C LEU A 25 2.62 6.81 4.15
N SER A 26 2.56 8.09 3.80
CA SER A 26 3.41 9.12 4.41
C SER A 26 3.05 9.39 5.87
N ARG A 27 1.83 9.02 6.29
CA ARG A 27 1.35 9.22 7.65
C ARG A 27 2.12 8.31 8.61
N ARG A 28 2.77 8.93 9.60
CA ARG A 28 3.56 8.27 10.66
C ARG A 28 2.84 8.26 12.01
N ASP A 29 1.62 8.79 12.06
CA ASP A 29 0.84 8.96 13.28
C ASP A 29 0.27 7.63 13.80
N ASP A 30 -0.08 6.68 12.93
CA ASP A 30 -0.61 5.38 13.34
C ASP A 30 -0.33 4.30 12.26
N PRO A 31 0.25 3.14 12.61
CA PRO A 31 0.48 2.05 11.66
C PRO A 31 -0.81 1.51 11.02
N LYS A 32 -1.99 1.75 11.61
CA LYS A 32 -3.27 1.37 10.99
C LYS A 32 -3.47 1.99 9.61
N TRP A 33 -2.91 3.18 9.38
CA TRP A 33 -3.06 3.88 8.10
C TRP A 33 -2.35 3.15 6.97
N ILE A 34 -1.21 2.50 7.26
CA ILE A 34 -0.47 1.70 6.29
C ILE A 34 -1.30 0.47 5.90
N ASN A 35 -1.80 -0.28 6.88
CA ASN A 35 -2.63 -1.46 6.63
C ASN A 35 -3.91 -1.10 5.88
N LYS A 36 -4.55 0.02 6.26
CA LYS A 36 -5.74 0.55 5.60
C LYS A 36 -5.44 0.96 4.16
N ALA A 37 -4.36 1.70 3.89
CA ALA A 37 -3.97 2.10 2.55
C ALA A 37 -3.73 0.90 1.63
N ILE A 38 -3.03 -0.12 2.13
CA ILE A 38 -2.77 -1.37 1.41
C ILE A 38 -4.09 -2.09 1.08
N HIS A 39 -5.01 -2.18 2.06
CA HIS A 39 -6.30 -2.80 1.86
C HIS A 39 -7.15 -2.04 0.83
N ASP A 40 -7.28 -0.72 0.99
CA ASP A 40 -8.06 0.15 0.10
C ASP A 40 -7.50 0.10 -1.34
N MET A 41 -6.17 0.13 -1.51
CA MET A 41 -5.53 0.04 -2.82
C MET A 41 -5.75 -1.32 -3.49
N LYS A 42 -5.74 -2.43 -2.73
CA LYS A 42 -6.08 -3.77 -3.26
C LYS A 42 -7.52 -3.80 -3.77
N ASN A 43 -8.47 -3.35 -2.96
CA ASN A 43 -9.88 -3.31 -3.35
C ASN A 43 -10.06 -2.45 -4.61
N ARG A 44 -9.38 -1.31 -4.69
CA ARG A 44 -9.44 -0.45 -5.88
C ARG A 44 -8.92 -1.14 -7.14
N ILE A 45 -7.85 -1.92 -7.03
CA ILE A 45 -7.34 -2.70 -8.17
C ILE A 45 -8.36 -3.75 -8.61
N PHE A 46 -8.97 -4.48 -7.67
CA PHE A 46 -10.03 -5.44 -7.98
C PHE A 46 -11.22 -4.76 -8.67
N ASP A 47 -11.72 -3.65 -8.12
CA ASP A 47 -12.82 -2.89 -8.70
C ASP A 47 -12.52 -2.43 -10.12
N LEU A 48 -11.29 -1.95 -10.39
CA LEU A 48 -10.88 -1.50 -11.71
C LEU A 48 -10.82 -2.67 -12.71
N VAL A 49 -10.35 -3.85 -12.29
CA VAL A 49 -10.26 -5.01 -13.18
C VAL A 49 -11.63 -5.64 -13.45
N GLU A 50 -12.44 -5.84 -12.41
CA GLU A 50 -13.74 -6.50 -12.51
C GLU A 50 -14.78 -5.66 -13.25
N ASN A 51 -14.75 -4.35 -13.07
CA ASN A 51 -15.70 -3.43 -13.72
C ASN A 51 -15.14 -2.79 -15.01
N SER A 52 -14.04 -3.33 -15.55
CA SER A 52 -13.47 -2.84 -16.81
C SER A 52 -14.41 -3.14 -17.98
N TYR A 53 -14.61 -2.14 -18.85
CA TYR A 53 -15.29 -2.34 -20.12
C TYR A 53 -14.25 -2.34 -21.24
N GLU A 54 -14.06 -3.48 -21.89
CA GLU A 54 -13.03 -3.68 -22.92
C GLU A 54 -11.59 -3.33 -22.44
N GLY A 55 -11.36 -3.35 -21.12
CA GLY A 55 -10.04 -3.07 -20.53
C GLY A 55 -9.67 -1.59 -20.42
N ASP A 56 -10.63 -0.68 -20.57
CA ASP A 56 -10.45 0.77 -20.44
C ASP A 56 -9.76 1.22 -19.14
N THR A 57 -9.98 0.49 -18.05
CA THR A 57 -9.42 0.75 -16.72
C THR A 57 -8.12 0.00 -16.40
N PHE A 58 -7.64 -0.91 -17.26
CA PHE A 58 -6.47 -1.75 -16.96
C PHE A 58 -5.19 -0.94 -16.77
N HIS A 59 -5.03 0.15 -17.53
CA HIS A 59 -3.89 1.04 -17.35
C HIS A 59 -3.85 1.62 -15.93
N LYS A 60 -5.01 2.11 -15.44
CA LYS A 60 -5.15 2.65 -14.08
C LYS A 60 -4.96 1.57 -13.02
N ALA A 61 -5.45 0.35 -13.26
CA ALA A 61 -5.23 -0.78 -12.36
C ALA A 61 -3.74 -1.14 -12.25
N LEU A 62 -3.00 -1.09 -13.37
CA LEU A 62 -1.57 -1.36 -13.39
C LEU A 62 -0.79 -0.27 -12.64
N GLU A 63 -1.14 1.01 -12.81
CA GLU A 63 -0.55 2.11 -12.05
C GLU A 63 -0.75 1.94 -10.54
N CYS A 64 -1.97 1.60 -10.12
CA CYS A 64 -2.30 1.26 -8.74
C CYS A 64 -1.45 0.09 -8.22
N LEU A 65 -1.26 -0.96 -9.02
CA LEU A 65 -0.44 -2.12 -8.64
C LEU A 65 1.04 -1.76 -8.49
N VAL A 66 1.58 -0.95 -9.40
CA VAL A 66 2.96 -0.45 -9.34
C VAL A 66 3.16 0.40 -8.08
N ALA A 67 2.23 1.31 -7.78
CA ALA A 67 2.25 2.13 -6.57
C ALA A 67 2.19 1.26 -5.30
N LEU A 68 1.29 0.28 -5.26
CA LEU A 68 1.19 -0.69 -4.17
C LEU A 68 2.51 -1.43 -3.93
N ARG A 69 3.13 -1.94 -4.99
CA ARG A 69 4.42 -2.66 -4.88
C ARG A 69 5.51 -1.76 -4.32
N LYS A 70 5.63 -0.53 -4.82
CA LYS A 70 6.60 0.47 -4.32
C LYS A 70 6.37 0.80 -2.85
N GLY A 71 5.11 1.06 -2.47
CA GLY A 71 4.72 1.35 -1.09
C GLY A 71 5.08 0.23 -0.12
N CYS A 72 4.77 -1.02 -0.47
CA CYS A 72 5.11 -2.18 0.36
C CYS A 72 6.63 -2.38 0.52
N ILE A 73 7.43 -2.16 -0.54
CA ILE A 73 8.91 -2.26 -0.45
C ILE A 73 9.46 -1.20 0.50
N LEU A 74 8.99 0.05 0.39
CA LEU A 74 9.42 1.13 1.27
C LEU A 74 9.09 0.83 2.73
N GLU A 75 7.91 0.28 3.00
CA GLU A 75 7.52 -0.09 4.36
C GLU A 75 8.32 -1.27 4.91
N GLN A 76 8.58 -2.31 4.11
CA GLN A 76 9.46 -3.42 4.49
C GLN A 76 10.87 -2.93 4.82
N ALA A 77 11.44 -2.05 3.98
CA ALA A 77 12.75 -1.45 4.22
C ALA A 77 12.76 -0.61 5.52
N ARG A 78 11.67 0.12 5.80
CA ARG A 78 11.51 0.89 7.04
C ARG A 78 11.47 -0.02 8.27
N SER A 79 10.74 -1.14 8.21
CA SER A 79 10.72 -2.13 9.30
C SER A 79 12.12 -2.70 9.57
N PHE A 80 12.83 -3.07 8.50
CA PHE A 80 14.17 -3.66 8.58
C PHE A 80 15.19 -2.75 9.26
N MET A 81 15.09 -1.44 9.06
CA MET A 81 15.99 -0.47 9.70
C MET A 81 15.70 -0.23 11.19
N VAL A 82 14.53 -0.62 11.70
CA VAL A 82 14.11 -0.34 13.09
C VAL A 82 14.45 -1.50 14.04
N ASN A 83 14.45 -2.77 13.58
CA ASN A 83 14.90 -3.89 14.39
C ASN A 83 15.42 -5.10 13.57
N PRO A 84 16.67 -5.05 13.09
CA PRO A 84 17.24 -6.08 12.22
C PRO A 84 17.24 -7.51 12.81
N ALA A 85 17.23 -7.62 14.15
CA ALA A 85 17.31 -8.91 14.84
C ALA A 85 15.97 -9.67 14.87
N LEU A 86 14.85 -8.94 14.95
CA LEU A 86 13.51 -9.55 14.94
C LEU A 86 13.13 -10.02 13.53
N ASP A 87 13.52 -9.25 12.51
CA ASP A 87 13.23 -9.59 11.11
C ASP A 87 14.03 -10.81 10.61
N LEU A 88 15.26 -10.99 11.08
CA LEU A 88 16.03 -12.22 10.81
C LEU A 88 15.38 -13.47 11.42
N GLN A 89 14.65 -13.32 12.54
CA GLN A 89 13.89 -14.43 13.12
C GLN A 89 12.64 -14.73 12.29
N ASN A 90 11.91 -13.70 11.85
CA ASN A 90 10.69 -13.85 11.04
C ASN A 90 10.97 -14.44 9.64
N MET A 91 12.02 -13.98 8.93
CA MET A 91 12.40 -14.55 7.63
C MET A 91 12.82 -16.02 7.74
N LYS A 92 13.45 -16.42 8.86
CA LYS A 92 13.80 -17.82 9.12
C LYS A 92 12.57 -18.69 9.37
N SER A 93 11.51 -18.15 9.98
CA SER A 93 10.26 -18.90 10.18
C SER A 93 9.45 -19.05 8.89
N GLU A 94 9.39 -18.03 8.03
CA GLU A 94 8.68 -18.11 6.75
C GLU A 94 9.35 -19.11 5.79
N ALA A 95 10.67 -19.06 5.66
CA ALA A 95 11.44 -20.02 4.86
C ALA A 95 11.36 -21.46 5.39
N LYS A 96 11.06 -21.65 6.68
CA LYS A 96 10.82 -22.98 7.25
C LYS A 96 9.44 -23.51 6.91
N ALA A 97 8.41 -22.65 6.90
CA ALA A 97 7.04 -23.04 6.56
C ALA A 97 6.90 -23.45 5.08
N GLU A 98 7.63 -22.80 4.18
CA GLU A 98 7.64 -23.15 2.75
C GLU A 98 8.34 -24.49 2.43
N ASN A 99 9.22 -24.96 3.33
CA ASN A 99 9.98 -26.22 3.14
C ASN A 99 9.31 -27.43 3.81
N GLU A 100 8.19 -27.21 4.52
CA GLU A 100 7.40 -28.24 5.20
C GLU A 100 6.06 -28.54 4.47
N THR A 101 5.90 -28.04 3.23
CA THR A 101 4.75 -28.34 2.34
C THR A 101 5.19 -29.07 1.08
#